data_AF-A0A7M5USD6-F1
#
_entry.id   AF-A0A7M5USD6-F1
#
_cell.length_a   1.000
_cell.length_b   1.000
_cell.length_c   1.000
_cell.angle_alpha   90.00
_cell.angle_beta   90.00
_cell.angle_gamma   90.00
#
_symmetry.space_group_name_H-M   'P 1'
#
loop_
_entity.id
_entity.type
_entity.pdbx_description
1 polymer ?
#
loop_
_entity_poly.entity_id
_entity_poly.type
_entity_poly.pdbx_seq_one_letter_code
_entity_poly.pdbx_strand_id
1 'polypeptide(L)'
;MIKICTLAIIVVFTCQANAKNEILGIPPNNHGIEPQITKLEAFKPSDVGLIGNIGRLSTEWSLSFDFICREYPDNWYSLLVATTGATHHRFGGRVPRIYLHLKKIWIFSHLGSSTNYGIIKYDVNLNQIYSFEINHRYVANGEYRYTFIVNGVEISSIPNTPGRQIHNVNLFGGAGGPDLDVELSNVKHTNFL
;
A
#
# COMPACT_ATOMS: atom_id res chain seq x y z
N MET A 1 -57.30 21.95 22.84
CA MET A 1 -56.74 20.64 22.41
C MET A 1 -56.48 20.77 20.92
N ILE A 2 -55.28 20.76 20.35
CA ILE A 2 -54.03 20.04 20.61
C ILE A 2 -52.86 20.97 20.20
N LYS A 3 -51.80 21.07 21.02
CA LYS A 3 -50.52 21.70 20.64
C LYS A 3 -49.62 20.61 20.07
N ILE A 4 -49.28 20.70 18.80
CA ILE A 4 -48.30 19.83 18.16
C ILE A 4 -46.91 20.40 18.47
N CYS A 5 -46.17 19.71 19.34
CA CYS A 5 -44.75 20.00 19.58
C CYS A 5 -43.91 19.20 18.59
N THR A 6 -43.25 19.89 17.68
CA THR A 6 -42.27 19.31 16.75
C THR A 6 -41.01 18.91 17.53
N LEU A 7 -40.74 17.61 17.61
CA LEU A 7 -39.54 17.06 18.23
C LEU A 7 -38.38 17.20 17.22
N ALA A 8 -37.43 18.10 17.48
CA ALA A 8 -36.21 18.21 16.71
C ALA A 8 -35.28 17.03 17.05
N ILE A 9 -35.05 16.13 16.09
CA ILE A 9 -34.07 15.05 16.20
C ILE A 9 -32.69 15.67 16.00
N ILE A 10 -31.95 15.85 17.10
CA ILE A 10 -30.53 16.21 17.06
C ILE A 10 -29.76 14.94 16.69
N VAL A 11 -29.35 14.83 15.43
CA VAL A 11 -28.38 13.81 14.99
C VAL A 11 -27.01 14.26 15.47
N VAL A 12 -26.56 13.72 16.60
CA VAL A 12 -25.19 13.88 17.07
C VAL A 12 -24.30 13.01 16.18
N PHE A 13 -23.61 13.62 15.23
CA PHE A 13 -22.48 12.98 14.56
C PHE A 13 -21.37 12.82 15.60
N THR A 14 -21.22 11.60 16.12
CA THR A 14 -20.02 11.25 16.87
C THR A 14 -18.89 11.05 15.86
N CYS A 15 -17.85 11.87 16.00
CA CYS A 15 -16.60 11.75 15.28
C CYS A 15 -16.04 10.33 15.49
N GLN A 16 -15.71 9.62 14.40
CA GLN A 16 -15.10 8.29 14.48
C GLN A 16 -13.83 8.36 15.33
N ALA A 17 -13.81 7.57 16.40
CA ALA A 17 -12.64 7.35 17.22
C ALA A 17 -11.48 6.82 16.36
N ASN A 18 -10.28 7.32 16.62
CA ASN A 18 -9.02 6.82 16.07
C ASN A 18 -8.96 5.28 16.20
N ALA A 19 -9.17 4.57 15.08
CA ALA A 19 -8.94 3.13 15.01
C ALA A 19 -7.45 2.87 15.31
N LYS A 20 -7.18 2.16 16.41
CA LYS A 20 -5.82 1.82 16.80
C LYS A 20 -5.33 0.69 15.92
N ASN A 21 -4.08 0.78 15.46
CA ASN A 21 -3.43 -0.32 14.74
C ASN A 21 -3.17 -1.47 15.71
N GLU A 22 -3.86 -2.58 15.53
CA GLU A 22 -3.82 -3.73 16.44
C GLU A 22 -3.12 -4.94 15.82
N ILE A 23 -2.47 -5.71 16.69
CA ILE A 23 -1.94 -7.04 16.37
C ILE A 23 -3.09 -8.01 16.61
N LEU A 24 -3.62 -8.62 15.54
CA LEU A 24 -4.64 -9.65 15.68
C LEU A 24 -4.00 -11.04 15.60
N GLY A 25 -4.53 -11.99 16.38
CA GLY A 25 -4.19 -13.40 16.28
C GLY A 25 -4.54 -13.97 14.89
N ILE A 26 -4.01 -15.15 14.58
CA ILE A 26 -4.16 -15.87 13.30
C ILE A 26 -5.63 -15.79 12.81
N PRO A 27 -5.91 -15.07 11.71
CA PRO A 27 -7.24 -15.03 11.14
C PRO A 27 -7.51 -16.37 10.43
N PRO A 28 -8.75 -16.85 10.46
CA PRO A 28 -9.16 -17.99 9.67
C PRO A 28 -9.12 -17.59 8.18
N ASN A 29 -8.13 -18.17 7.50
CA ASN A 29 -7.96 -18.24 6.05
C ASN A 29 -9.31 -18.42 5.33
N ASN A 30 -9.80 -17.35 4.68
CA ASN A 30 -10.99 -17.42 3.83
C ASN A 30 -10.69 -16.81 2.46
N HIS A 31 -10.65 -17.68 1.45
CA HIS A 31 -10.23 -17.38 0.09
C HIS A 31 -11.29 -16.55 -0.66
N GLY A 32 -10.91 -15.32 -1.03
CA GLY A 32 -11.42 -14.58 -2.20
C GLY A 32 -12.20 -13.31 -1.89
N ILE A 33 -11.66 -12.14 -2.29
CA ILE A 33 -12.42 -10.89 -2.52
C ILE A 33 -11.69 -10.09 -3.62
N GLU A 34 -12.44 -9.54 -4.57
CA GLU A 34 -11.95 -8.66 -5.63
C GLU A 34 -11.14 -7.43 -5.12
N PRO A 35 -10.30 -6.80 -5.96
CA PRO A 35 -9.54 -5.61 -5.59
C PRO A 35 -10.44 -4.48 -5.07
N GLN A 36 -10.08 -3.92 -3.92
CA GLN A 36 -10.83 -2.87 -3.22
C GLN A 36 -10.48 -1.46 -3.71
N ILE A 37 -9.28 -1.28 -4.25
CA ILE A 37 -8.88 -0.06 -4.95
C ILE A 37 -8.34 -0.48 -6.29
N THR A 38 -8.77 0.23 -7.33
CA THR A 38 -8.30 0.01 -8.69
C THR A 38 -8.08 1.35 -9.37
N LYS A 39 -6.86 1.61 -9.82
CA LYS A 39 -6.55 2.62 -10.84
C LYS A 39 -5.97 1.91 -12.05
N LEU A 40 -6.82 1.68 -13.05
CA LEU A 40 -6.46 0.93 -14.26
C LEU A 40 -5.62 1.76 -15.22
N GLU A 41 -6.03 3.01 -15.43
CA GLU A 41 -5.42 3.90 -16.42
C GLU A 41 -3.96 4.22 -16.08
N ALA A 42 -3.17 4.33 -17.14
CA ALA A 42 -1.79 4.78 -17.09
C ALA A 42 -1.68 6.21 -16.54
N PHE A 43 -0.66 6.45 -15.71
CA PHE A 43 -0.34 7.77 -15.22
C PHE A 43 1.14 7.90 -14.86
N LYS A 44 1.65 9.13 -14.93
CA LYS A 44 2.95 9.48 -14.36
C LYS A 44 2.81 9.70 -12.85
N PRO A 45 3.70 9.15 -12.02
CA PRO A 45 3.69 9.39 -10.57
C PRO A 45 3.78 10.87 -10.18
N SER A 46 4.46 11.71 -10.98
CA SER A 46 4.55 13.16 -10.75
C SER A 46 3.21 13.89 -10.89
N ASP A 47 2.30 13.37 -11.71
CA ASP A 47 1.11 14.08 -12.14
C ASP A 47 -0.09 13.86 -11.22
N VAL A 48 0.02 12.88 -10.32
CA VAL A 48 -1.12 12.34 -9.57
C VAL A 48 -0.87 12.43 -8.08
N GLY A 49 -1.78 13.08 -7.35
CA GLY A 49 -1.81 13.08 -5.89
C GLY A 49 -2.38 11.78 -5.29
N LEU A 50 -3.28 11.92 -4.31
CA LEU A 50 -3.97 10.79 -3.67
C LEU A 50 -4.69 9.93 -4.73
N ILE A 51 -4.33 8.66 -4.83
CA ILE A 51 -4.95 7.66 -5.72
C ILE A 51 -6.15 7.01 -5.02
N GLY A 52 -6.07 6.82 -3.69
CA GLY A 52 -7.16 6.24 -2.94
C GLY A 52 -6.90 6.13 -1.45
N ASN A 53 -7.96 5.82 -0.70
CA ASN A 53 -7.90 5.56 0.74
C ASN A 53 -8.23 4.09 1.00
N ILE A 54 -7.26 3.35 1.55
CA ILE A 54 -7.43 2.02 2.12
C ILE A 54 -7.80 2.25 3.59
N GLY A 55 -9.10 2.34 3.88
CA GLY A 55 -9.59 2.62 5.24
C GLY A 55 -9.01 1.65 6.29
N ARG A 56 -8.81 0.39 5.88
CA ARG A 56 -8.06 -0.62 6.65
C ARG A 56 -7.31 -1.54 5.70
N LEU A 57 -6.00 -1.65 5.87
CA LEU A 57 -5.17 -2.72 5.32
C LEU A 57 -5.25 -3.91 6.27
N SER A 58 -5.75 -5.05 5.82
CA SER A 58 -5.92 -6.26 6.64
C SER A 58 -4.59 -6.89 7.03
N THR A 59 -4.62 -7.94 7.84
CA THR A 59 -3.43 -8.75 8.16
C THR A 59 -2.92 -9.49 6.92
N GLU A 60 -3.79 -9.79 5.96
CA GLU A 60 -3.42 -10.32 4.66
C GLU A 60 -3.84 -9.36 3.56
N TRP A 61 -2.92 -8.94 2.69
CA TRP A 61 -3.22 -7.99 1.62
C TRP A 61 -2.25 -8.13 0.45
N SER A 62 -2.65 -7.56 -0.70
CA SER A 62 -1.80 -7.37 -1.87
C SER A 62 -1.87 -5.94 -2.38
N LEU A 63 -0.74 -5.47 -2.92
CA LEU A 63 -0.64 -4.27 -3.73
C LEU A 63 0.08 -4.65 -5.02
N SER A 64 -0.60 -4.52 -6.16
CA SER A 64 -0.02 -4.77 -7.47
C SER A 64 -0.09 -3.55 -8.37
N PHE A 65 0.81 -3.45 -9.34
CA PHE A 65 0.82 -2.40 -10.35
C PHE A 65 1.71 -2.83 -11.52
N ASP A 66 1.40 -2.32 -12.70
CA ASP A 66 2.27 -2.42 -13.85
C ASP A 66 3.14 -1.16 -13.96
N PHE A 67 4.36 -1.33 -14.45
CA PHE A 67 5.37 -0.29 -14.51
C PHE A 67 6.17 -0.36 -15.81
N ILE A 68 6.39 0.79 -16.43
CA ILE A 68 7.37 0.95 -17.51
C ILE A 68 8.26 2.16 -17.22
N CYS A 69 9.56 1.96 -17.39
CA CYS A 69 10.58 2.99 -17.28
C CYS A 69 11.09 3.35 -18.67
N ARG A 70 11.07 4.62 -19.08
CA ARG A 70 11.70 5.07 -20.34
C ARG A 70 12.89 5.98 -20.11
N GLU A 71 13.00 6.52 -18.90
CA GLU A 71 14.12 7.32 -18.43
C GLU A 71 14.46 6.98 -16.97
N TYR A 72 15.76 6.83 -16.67
CA TYR A 72 16.21 6.63 -15.29
C TYR A 72 16.40 7.97 -14.58
N PRO A 73 15.97 8.09 -13.31
CA PRO A 73 16.29 9.25 -12.51
C PRO A 73 17.72 9.16 -11.97
N ASP A 74 18.40 10.30 -11.92
CA ASP A 74 19.72 10.42 -11.28
C ASP A 74 19.65 10.30 -9.74
N ASN A 75 18.47 10.50 -9.16
CA ASN A 75 18.24 10.46 -7.71
C ASN A 75 16.98 9.64 -7.37
N TRP A 76 16.57 9.64 -6.10
CA TRP A 76 15.37 8.95 -5.64
C TRP A 76 14.12 9.56 -6.26
N TYR A 77 13.34 8.71 -6.93
CA TYR A 77 12.07 9.07 -7.55
C TYR A 77 10.96 8.23 -6.93
N SER A 78 9.96 8.87 -6.33
CA SER A 78 8.87 8.15 -5.68
C SER A 78 7.84 7.69 -6.71
N LEU A 79 7.52 6.39 -6.70
CA LEU A 79 6.55 5.80 -7.62
C LEU A 79 5.17 5.65 -6.97
N LEU A 80 5.12 4.99 -5.81
CA LEU A 80 3.90 4.76 -5.05
C LEU A 80 4.18 4.90 -3.57
N VAL A 81 3.28 5.58 -2.86
CA VAL A 81 3.41 5.80 -1.42
C VAL A 81 2.13 5.39 -0.74
N ALA A 82 2.19 4.32 0.05
CA ALA A 82 1.14 3.97 0.98
C ALA A 82 1.57 4.32 2.41
N THR A 83 0.74 5.12 3.09
CA THR A 83 1.07 5.66 4.42
C THR A 83 -0.18 6.08 5.19
N THR A 84 -0.11 6.01 6.52
CA THR A 84 -1.13 6.57 7.43
C THR A 84 -0.93 8.06 7.70
N GLY A 85 0.04 8.70 7.04
CA GLY A 85 0.48 10.07 7.33
C GLY A 85 1.50 10.17 8.47
N ALA A 86 1.86 9.04 9.10
CA ALA A 86 2.93 9.01 10.09
C ALA A 86 4.31 9.32 9.47
N THR A 87 5.23 9.84 10.29
CA THR A 87 6.62 10.08 9.84
C THR A 87 7.33 8.76 9.53
N HIS A 88 8.36 8.83 8.68
CA HIS A 88 9.02 7.64 8.13
C HIS A 88 9.73 6.73 9.16
N HIS A 89 9.92 7.19 10.40
CA HIS A 89 10.45 6.39 11.50
C HIS A 89 9.38 5.81 12.43
N ARG A 90 8.11 6.04 12.14
CA ARG A 90 6.96 5.57 12.94
C ARG A 90 6.18 4.52 12.18
N PHE A 91 5.50 3.66 12.94
CA PHE A 91 4.54 2.71 12.36
C PHE A 91 3.51 3.44 11.51
N GLY A 92 3.21 2.89 10.32
CA GLY A 92 2.33 3.53 9.34
C GLY A 92 3.01 4.55 8.41
N GLY A 93 4.26 4.93 8.65
CA GLY A 93 4.98 5.86 7.76
C GLY A 93 5.31 5.26 6.39
N ARG A 94 5.43 3.93 6.30
CA ARG A 94 5.80 3.19 5.08
C ARG A 94 5.05 1.87 4.99
N VAL A 95 4.03 1.81 4.12
CA VAL A 95 3.06 0.71 4.08
C VAL A 95 2.66 0.27 2.65
N PRO A 96 3.54 -0.14 1.73
CA PRO A 96 4.96 0.20 1.50
C PRO A 96 5.14 1.62 0.93
N ARG A 97 6.41 2.05 0.77
CA ARG A 97 6.81 3.09 -0.18
C ARG A 97 7.74 2.52 -1.23
N ILE A 98 7.47 2.85 -2.49
CA ILE A 98 8.16 2.33 -3.66
C ILE A 98 8.85 3.48 -4.36
N TYR A 99 10.13 3.29 -4.67
CA TYR A 99 10.96 4.27 -5.35
C TYR A 99 11.67 3.64 -6.53
N LEU A 100 11.91 4.42 -7.57
CA LEU A 100 12.93 4.18 -8.58
C LEU A 100 14.17 5.00 -8.21
N HIS A 101 15.34 4.37 -8.18
CA HIS A 101 16.60 5.08 -7.99
C HIS A 101 17.64 4.48 -8.93
N LEU A 102 18.17 5.31 -9.83
CA LEU A 102 18.92 4.84 -10.99
C LEU A 102 18.06 3.82 -11.75
N LYS A 103 18.58 2.61 -11.97
CA LYS A 103 17.88 1.51 -12.63
C LYS A 103 17.17 0.54 -11.68
N LYS A 104 17.01 0.87 -10.39
CA LYS A 104 16.50 -0.07 -9.38
C LYS A 104 15.17 0.39 -8.79
N ILE A 105 14.22 -0.53 -8.70
CA ILE A 105 13.07 -0.41 -7.82
C ILE A 105 13.51 -0.71 -6.38
N TRP A 106 13.08 0.12 -5.44
CA TRP A 106 13.33 -0.02 -4.02
C TRP A 106 12.02 0.01 -3.26
N ILE A 107 11.83 -0.98 -2.39
CA ILE A 107 10.64 -1.09 -1.54
C ILE A 107 11.05 -0.91 -0.09
N PHE A 108 10.41 0.06 0.56
CA PHE A 108 10.56 0.32 1.98
C PHE A 108 9.24 0.08 2.71
N SER A 109 9.28 -0.76 3.73
CA SER A 109 8.12 -1.12 4.53
C SER A 109 8.49 -1.23 5.99
N HIS A 110 7.49 -1.05 6.85
CA HIS A 110 7.61 -1.46 8.24
C HIS A 110 7.47 -2.98 8.33
N LEU A 111 8.53 -3.68 8.72
CA LEU A 111 8.51 -5.13 8.98
C LEU A 111 9.03 -5.41 10.39
N GLY A 112 8.31 -6.23 11.16
CA GLY A 112 8.65 -6.54 12.55
C GLY A 112 8.73 -5.30 13.44
N SER A 113 9.89 -5.08 14.07
CA SER A 113 10.17 -3.88 14.89
C SER A 113 10.82 -2.73 14.10
N SER A 114 11.05 -2.94 12.80
CA SER A 114 11.84 -2.03 11.99
C SER A 114 10.99 -1.12 11.13
N THR A 115 11.22 0.20 11.23
CA THR A 115 10.40 1.23 10.60
C THR A 115 10.95 1.73 9.25
N ASN A 116 12.21 1.41 8.90
CA ASN A 116 12.93 2.07 7.79
C ASN A 116 13.98 1.15 7.11
N TYR A 117 13.63 -0.08 6.74
CA TYR A 117 14.56 -0.89 5.93
C TYR A 117 14.22 -0.74 4.44
N GLY A 118 15.25 -0.52 3.62
CA GLY A 118 15.18 -0.75 2.17
C GLY A 118 15.33 -2.24 1.95
N ILE A 119 14.21 -2.92 1.83
CA ILE A 119 14.15 -4.36 2.06
C ILE A 119 14.36 -5.14 0.76
N ILE A 120 13.82 -4.61 -0.35
CA ILE A 120 13.79 -5.33 -1.62
C ILE A 120 14.26 -4.38 -2.72
N LYS A 121 15.14 -4.90 -3.59
CA LYS A 121 15.70 -4.18 -4.73
C LYS A 121 15.56 -5.03 -5.98
N TYR A 122 15.17 -4.41 -7.09
CA TYR A 122 15.07 -5.10 -8.37
C TYR A 122 15.53 -4.18 -9.50
N ASP A 123 16.42 -4.67 -10.36
CA ASP A 123 16.86 -3.92 -11.54
C ASP A 123 15.77 -3.95 -12.62
N VAL A 124 15.45 -2.78 -13.16
CA VAL A 124 14.53 -2.61 -14.28
C VAL A 124 15.30 -2.13 -15.52
N ASN A 125 14.83 -2.51 -16.68
CA ASN A 125 15.33 -2.08 -17.97
C ASN A 125 14.41 -1.02 -18.57
N LEU A 126 14.98 -0.14 -19.40
CA LEU A 126 14.19 0.82 -20.16
C LEU A 126 13.28 0.11 -21.17
N ASN A 127 12.10 0.66 -21.38
CA ASN A 127 11.07 0.22 -22.33
C ASN A 127 10.56 -1.21 -22.11
N GLN A 128 10.79 -1.77 -20.92
CA GLN A 128 10.25 -3.06 -20.51
C GLN A 128 9.07 -2.85 -19.57
N ILE A 129 7.97 -3.56 -19.83
CA ILE A 129 6.81 -3.61 -18.93
C ILE A 129 7.09 -4.65 -17.85
N TYR A 130 6.86 -4.26 -16.60
CA TYR A 130 6.91 -5.12 -15.43
C TYR A 130 5.55 -5.14 -14.76
N SER A 131 5.13 -6.32 -14.30
CA SER A 131 4.04 -6.46 -13.35
C SER A 131 4.64 -6.74 -11.97
N PHE A 132 4.39 -5.83 -11.04
CA PHE A 132 4.88 -5.92 -9.67
C PHE A 132 3.73 -6.25 -8.72
N GLU A 133 3.99 -7.15 -7.78
CA GLU A 133 3.06 -7.50 -6.73
C GLU A 133 3.79 -7.63 -5.39
N ILE A 134 3.21 -7.01 -4.38
CA ILE A 134 3.67 -7.04 -3.00
C ILE A 134 2.56 -7.67 -2.18
N ASN A 135 2.88 -8.76 -1.50
CA ASN A 135 1.91 -9.47 -0.67
C ASN A 135 2.37 -9.53 0.78
N HIS A 136 1.40 -9.45 1.68
CA HIS A 136 1.57 -9.87 3.06
C HIS A 136 0.55 -10.98 3.33
N ARG A 137 1.01 -12.19 3.63
CA ARG A 137 0.15 -13.39 3.65
C ARG A 137 0.46 -14.31 4.80
N TYR A 138 -0.57 -14.95 5.33
CA TYR A 138 -0.40 -16.11 6.19
C TYR A 138 0.17 -17.27 5.36
N VAL A 139 1.10 -18.02 5.94
CA VAL A 139 1.63 -19.24 5.32
C VAL A 139 1.18 -20.49 6.10
N ALA A 140 1.89 -20.85 7.16
CA ALA A 140 1.59 -21.99 8.02
C ALA A 140 2.12 -21.70 9.43
N ASN A 141 1.61 -22.43 10.43
CA ASN A 141 2.09 -22.39 11.81
C ASN A 141 2.11 -20.99 12.46
N GLY A 142 1.16 -20.11 12.11
CA GLY A 142 1.13 -18.76 12.68
C GLY A 142 2.05 -17.76 11.98
N GLU A 143 2.79 -18.17 10.96
CA GLU A 143 3.75 -17.31 10.28
C GLU A 143 3.10 -16.48 9.17
N TYR A 144 3.59 -15.25 9.04
CA TYR A 144 3.30 -14.37 7.93
C TYR A 144 4.54 -14.07 7.12
N ARG A 145 4.36 -13.92 5.82
CA ARG A 145 5.42 -13.50 4.91
C ARG A 145 5.05 -12.27 4.12
N TYR A 146 6.05 -11.40 3.99
CA TYR A 146 6.06 -10.27 3.09
C TYR A 146 6.83 -10.66 1.82
N THR A 147 6.14 -10.78 0.70
CA THR A 147 6.72 -11.26 -0.57
C THR A 147 6.70 -10.17 -1.63
N PHE A 148 7.67 -10.25 -2.54
CA PHE A 148 7.71 -9.42 -3.73
C PHE A 148 7.84 -10.30 -4.96
N ILE A 149 6.92 -10.08 -5.89
CA ILE A 149 6.73 -10.87 -7.09
C ILE A 149 6.91 -9.93 -8.29
N VAL A 150 7.68 -10.39 -9.27
CA VAL A 150 7.90 -9.67 -10.53
C VAL A 150 7.51 -10.60 -11.67
N ASN A 151 6.59 -10.16 -12.53
CA ASN A 151 6.08 -10.93 -13.67
C ASN A 151 5.64 -12.36 -13.27
N GLY A 152 4.98 -12.49 -12.11
CA GLY A 152 4.51 -13.77 -11.57
C GLY A 152 5.58 -14.63 -10.88
N VAL A 153 6.85 -14.17 -10.82
CA VAL A 153 7.94 -14.89 -10.14
C VAL A 153 8.23 -14.23 -8.80
N GLU A 154 8.15 -15.00 -7.71
CA GLU A 154 8.58 -14.55 -6.38
C GLU A 154 10.10 -14.35 -6.37
N ILE A 155 10.56 -13.13 -6.09
CA ILE A 155 11.99 -12.81 -6.01
C ILE A 155 12.47 -12.55 -4.59
N SER A 156 11.54 -12.37 -3.64
CA SER A 156 11.85 -12.17 -2.23
C SER A 156 10.69 -12.59 -1.34
N SER A 157 11.02 -13.14 -0.17
CA SER A 157 10.07 -13.71 0.79
C SER A 157 10.63 -13.56 2.20
N ILE A 158 10.03 -12.67 3.00
CA ILE A 158 10.60 -12.22 4.26
C ILE A 158 9.61 -12.48 5.39
N PRO A 159 10.01 -13.15 6.49
CA PRO A 159 9.15 -13.32 7.65
C PRO A 159 8.70 -11.97 8.22
N ASN A 160 7.40 -11.82 8.46
CA ASN A 160 6.82 -10.61 9.05
C ASN A 160 5.69 -10.93 10.04
N THR A 161 6.01 -11.76 11.02
CA THR A 161 5.09 -12.17 12.08
C THR A 161 5.22 -11.23 13.30
N PRO A 162 4.11 -10.90 14.00
CA PRO A 162 2.73 -11.20 13.66
C PRO A 162 2.21 -10.28 12.56
N GLY A 163 1.21 -10.75 11.80
CA GLY A 163 0.45 -9.87 10.93
C GLY A 163 -0.26 -8.76 11.71
N ARG A 164 -0.35 -7.57 11.10
CA ARG A 164 -0.96 -6.39 11.73
C ARG A 164 -1.93 -5.73 10.78
N GLN A 165 -3.04 -5.25 11.32
CA GLN A 165 -3.93 -4.37 10.58
C GLN A 165 -3.41 -2.95 10.65
N ILE A 166 -3.58 -2.20 9.56
CA ILE A 166 -3.16 -0.81 9.48
C ILE A 166 -4.34 0.02 9.01
N HIS A 167 -4.79 0.94 9.84
CA HIS A 167 -5.93 1.79 9.55
C HIS A 167 -5.52 3.09 8.88
N ASN A 168 -6.44 3.67 8.11
CA ASN A 168 -6.31 4.99 7.48
C ASN A 168 -5.10 5.09 6.53
N VAL A 169 -4.88 4.07 5.70
CA VAL A 169 -3.77 4.04 4.76
C VAL A 169 -4.18 4.79 3.48
N ASN A 170 -3.50 5.89 3.20
CA ASN A 170 -3.63 6.60 1.93
C ASN A 170 -2.61 6.09 0.93
N LEU A 171 -3.03 5.91 -0.32
CA LEU A 171 -2.18 5.52 -1.44
C LEU A 171 -2.02 6.72 -2.39
N PHE A 172 -0.78 7.12 -2.67
CA PHE A 172 -0.43 8.23 -3.56
C PHE A 172 0.40 7.75 -4.75
N GLY A 173 0.23 8.43 -5.89
CA GLY A 173 1.17 8.37 -7.01
C GLY A 173 2.37 9.23 -6.67
N GLY A 174 3.51 8.61 -6.38
CA GLY A 174 4.70 9.33 -5.95
C GLY A 174 4.50 10.23 -4.72
N ALA A 175 5.45 11.14 -4.52
CA ALA A 175 5.46 12.12 -3.42
C ALA A 175 6.03 13.47 -3.89
N GLY A 176 5.80 13.81 -5.16
CA GLY A 176 6.51 14.87 -5.88
C GLY A 176 7.86 14.42 -6.41
N GLY A 177 8.36 15.10 -7.44
CA GLY A 177 9.60 14.77 -8.14
C GLY A 177 9.74 15.53 -9.46
N PRO A 178 10.87 15.39 -10.16
CA PRO A 178 11.02 15.93 -11.52
C PRO A 178 10.01 15.28 -12.47
N ASP A 179 9.71 15.91 -13.61
CA ASP A 179 9.03 15.18 -14.69
C ASP A 179 9.99 14.13 -15.24
N LEU A 180 9.58 12.87 -15.20
CA LEU A 180 10.37 11.72 -15.62
C LEU A 180 9.48 10.84 -16.50
N ASP A 181 10.02 10.30 -17.60
CA ASP A 181 9.27 9.38 -18.45
C ASP A 181 9.18 7.98 -17.84
N VAL A 182 8.29 7.86 -16.84
CA VAL A 182 7.90 6.61 -16.19
C VAL A 182 6.39 6.58 -16.04
N GLU A 183 5.82 5.39 -16.07
CA GLU A 183 4.37 5.23 -16.05
C GLU A 183 3.99 4.05 -15.16
N LEU A 184 2.92 4.26 -14.39
CA LEU A 184 2.23 3.23 -13.63
C LEU A 184 0.84 3.02 -14.21
N SER A 185 0.40 1.77 -14.23
CA SER A 185 -0.97 1.40 -14.58
C SER A 185 -1.43 0.22 -13.75
N ASN A 186 -2.71 -0.16 -13.85
CA ASN A 186 -3.25 -1.36 -13.18
C ASN A 186 -2.93 -1.44 -11.68
N VAL A 187 -2.90 -0.29 -10.99
CA VAL A 187 -2.66 -0.23 -9.56
C VAL A 187 -3.87 -0.81 -8.84
N LYS A 188 -3.66 -1.92 -8.14
CA LYS A 188 -4.71 -2.66 -7.45
C LYS A 188 -4.29 -2.94 -6.03
N HIS A 189 -5.20 -2.72 -5.10
CA HIS A 189 -5.04 -3.18 -3.73
C HIS A 189 -6.15 -4.16 -3.40
N THR A 190 -5.80 -5.28 -2.77
CA THR A 190 -6.75 -6.29 -2.32
C THR A 190 -6.49 -6.60 -0.85
N ASN A 191 -7.53 -6.48 -0.03
CA ASN A 191 -7.52 -7.08 1.30
C ASN A 191 -8.01 -8.52 1.18
N PHE A 192 -7.35 -9.41 1.89
CA PHE A 192 -7.84 -10.77 2.10
C PHE A 192 -8.43 -10.88 3.50
N LEU A 193 -9.49 -11.67 3.63
CA LEU A 193 -10.26 -11.83 4.87
C LEU A 193 -9.45 -12.55 5.95
#